data_AF-A0A9P9W8G0-F1
#
_entry.id   AF-A0A9P9W8G0-F1
#
_cell.length_a   1.000
_cell.length_b   1.000
_cell.length_c   1.000
_cell.angle_alpha   90.00
_cell.angle_beta   90.00
_cell.angle_gamma   90.00
#
_symmetry.space_group_name_H-M   'P 1'
#
loop_
_entity.id
_entity.type
_entity.pdbx_description
1 polymer ?
#
loop_
_entity_poly.entity_id
_entity_poly.type
_entity_poly.pdbx_seq_one_letter_code
_entity_poly.pdbx_strand_id
1 'polypeptide(L)'
;MRFSAVGLVAVALPSLAMASWSPLSLFQRNVQKRTLDPATSNTKGTCPGKYNCSASKVSKAIQAAECSHNTRTSGQTFAVFVTDHQYDSSHGAPYGTCSAYSCAVPTSAEMTDSNEDCWTFFWDGSGESDGDGAGCIRSPDDGTCGCENSDGTFVPGGSDCT
;
A
#
# COMPACT_ATOMS: atom_id res chain seq x y z
N MET A 1 79.58 5.59 8.61
CA MET A 1 78.96 6.83 9.16
C MET A 1 78.08 7.45 8.10
N ARG A 2 76.79 7.65 8.43
CA ARG A 2 75.84 8.66 7.87
C ARG A 2 75.31 8.41 6.43
N PHE A 3 74.05 7.95 6.31
CA PHE A 3 72.78 8.69 6.01
C PHE A 3 72.69 9.14 4.52
N SER A 4 71.79 8.56 3.70
CA SER A 4 70.38 8.98 3.43
C SER A 4 70.28 10.36 2.77
N ALA A 5 69.43 10.67 1.78
CA ALA A 5 68.26 9.98 1.23
C ALA A 5 67.98 10.48 -0.21
N VAL A 6 67.49 9.57 -1.06
CA VAL A 6 66.81 9.89 -2.33
C VAL A 6 65.43 10.45 -2.00
N GLY A 7 65.11 11.63 -2.53
CA GLY A 7 63.82 12.28 -2.37
C GLY A 7 62.71 11.47 -3.04
N LEU A 8 61.83 10.90 -2.24
CA LEU A 8 60.59 10.27 -2.68
C LEU A 8 59.49 11.37 -2.74
N VAL A 9 58.98 11.65 -3.93
CA VAL A 9 57.80 12.51 -4.09
C VAL A 9 56.58 11.73 -3.61
N ALA A 10 55.96 12.19 -2.53
CA ALA A 10 54.74 11.64 -1.99
C ALA A 10 53.56 11.96 -2.92
N VAL A 11 53.00 10.92 -3.55
CA VAL A 11 51.70 11.01 -4.23
C VAL A 11 50.63 10.88 -3.16
N ALA A 12 49.89 11.97 -2.92
CA ALA A 12 48.74 11.98 -2.03
C ALA A 12 47.64 11.06 -2.60
N LEU A 13 47.35 9.99 -1.87
CA LEU A 13 46.19 9.13 -2.13
C LEU A 13 44.92 9.88 -1.67
N PRO A 14 43.87 10.00 -2.50
CA PRO A 14 42.60 10.52 -2.03
C PRO A 14 41.95 9.49 -1.08
N SER A 15 41.65 9.95 0.13
CA SER A 15 40.87 9.22 1.13
C SER A 15 39.55 8.74 0.53
N LEU A 16 39.39 7.42 0.43
CA LEU A 16 38.10 6.77 0.22
C LEU A 16 37.24 7.04 1.46
N ALA A 17 36.37 8.04 1.36
CA ALA A 17 35.28 8.22 2.30
C ALA A 17 34.40 6.97 2.25
N MET A 18 34.29 6.27 3.37
CA MET A 18 33.33 5.19 3.54
C MET A 18 31.92 5.76 3.41
N ALA A 19 31.24 5.43 2.32
CA ALA A 19 29.81 5.66 2.20
C ALA A 19 29.11 4.77 3.23
N SER A 20 28.70 5.38 4.35
CA SER A 20 27.77 4.80 5.31
C SER A 20 26.43 4.57 4.59
N TRP A 21 26.15 3.33 4.24
CA TRP A 21 24.83 2.91 3.78
C TRP A 21 23.98 2.66 5.03
N SER A 22 23.21 3.66 5.43
CA SER A 22 22.14 3.46 6.41
C SER A 22 21.01 2.67 5.73
N PRO A 23 20.60 1.49 6.24
CA PRO A 23 19.48 0.75 5.69
C PRO A 23 18.18 1.26 6.31
N LEU A 24 17.85 2.53 6.08
CA LEU A 24 16.44 2.95 6.10
C LEU A 24 15.93 2.65 4.70
N SER A 25 15.52 1.40 4.51
CA SER A 25 14.75 0.98 3.35
C SER A 25 13.43 1.73 3.39
N LEU A 26 13.45 2.94 2.84
CA LEU A 26 12.26 3.63 2.36
C LEU A 26 11.59 2.63 1.42
N PHE A 27 10.51 2.00 1.89
CA PHE A 27 9.48 1.53 1.00
C PHE A 27 9.13 2.75 0.15
N GLN A 28 9.68 2.79 -1.07
CA GLN A 28 9.45 3.85 -2.02
C GLN A 28 8.00 3.68 -2.47
N ARG A 29 7.06 4.13 -1.64
CA ARG A 29 5.65 4.25 -1.97
C ARG A 29 5.61 5.18 -3.17
N ASN A 30 5.34 4.61 -4.33
CA ASN A 30 5.03 5.40 -5.52
C ASN A 30 3.91 6.36 -5.11
N VAL A 31 4.21 7.67 -5.09
CA VAL A 31 3.26 8.73 -4.75
C VAL A 31 2.19 8.74 -5.84
N GLN A 32 1.14 7.94 -5.63
CA GLN A 32 -0.07 7.97 -6.42
C GLN A 32 -0.97 9.02 -5.78
N LYS A 33 -1.48 9.95 -6.58
CA LYS A 33 -2.58 10.82 -6.16
C LYS A 33 -3.75 9.91 -5.78
N ARG A 34 -4.01 9.78 -4.48
CA ARG A 34 -5.17 9.11 -3.93
C ARG A 34 -6.23 10.16 -3.67
N THR A 35 -7.49 9.92 -4.04
CA THR A 35 -8.58 10.67 -3.42
C THR A 35 -8.93 9.97 -2.11
N LEU A 36 -9.05 10.76 -1.05
CA LEU A 36 -9.49 10.33 0.27
C LEU A 36 -11.00 10.10 0.21
N ASP A 37 -11.38 9.02 -0.44
CA ASP A 37 -12.75 8.68 -0.76
C ASP A 37 -12.95 7.22 -0.37
N PRO A 38 -13.43 6.96 0.86
CA PRO A 38 -13.64 5.61 1.35
C PRO A 38 -14.74 4.89 0.57
N ALA A 39 -14.56 3.57 0.42
CA ALA A 39 -15.59 2.69 -0.08
C ALA A 39 -16.87 2.82 0.75
N THR A 40 -18.01 2.81 0.07
CA THR A 40 -19.32 2.96 0.69
C THR A 40 -19.88 1.63 1.18
N SER A 41 -19.38 0.52 0.64
CA SER A 41 -19.75 -0.85 1.04
C SER A 41 -18.64 -1.85 0.69
N ASN A 42 -18.74 -3.06 1.23
CA ASN A 42 -17.76 -4.11 1.04
C ASN A 42 -18.38 -5.51 1.10
N THR A 43 -17.67 -6.49 0.54
CA THR A 43 -17.94 -7.92 0.66
C THR A 43 -16.65 -8.63 1.03
N LYS A 44 -16.59 -9.16 2.25
CA LYS A 44 -15.43 -9.91 2.77
C LYS A 44 -15.56 -11.39 2.48
N GLY A 45 -14.45 -12.06 2.17
CA GLY A 45 -14.41 -13.50 1.93
C GLY A 45 -14.80 -13.91 0.50
N THR A 46 -14.97 -12.94 -0.41
CA THR A 46 -15.44 -13.22 -1.77
C THR A 46 -14.82 -12.27 -2.78
N CYS A 47 -14.35 -12.86 -3.88
CA CYS A 47 -13.85 -12.20 -5.08
C CYS A 47 -14.88 -12.32 -6.23
N PRO A 48 -14.83 -11.41 -7.22
CA PRO A 48 -15.49 -11.63 -8.50
C PRO A 48 -14.89 -12.84 -9.22
N GLY A 49 -15.72 -13.80 -9.66
CA GLY A 49 -15.28 -14.92 -10.48
C GLY A 49 -15.02 -14.55 -11.94
N LYS A 50 -15.52 -13.38 -12.36
CA LYS A 50 -15.22 -12.78 -13.64
C LYS A 50 -15.11 -11.26 -13.48
N TYR A 51 -14.09 -10.71 -14.13
CA TYR A 51 -13.85 -9.27 -14.18
C TYR A 51 -14.29 -8.72 -15.54
N ASN A 52 -14.98 -7.59 -15.53
CA ASN A 52 -15.42 -6.90 -16.75
C ASN A 52 -14.30 -6.13 -17.44
N CYS A 53 -13.16 -5.96 -16.77
CA CYS A 53 -11.97 -5.32 -17.30
C CYS A 53 -10.72 -5.78 -16.54
N SER A 54 -9.55 -5.49 -17.11
CA SER A 54 -8.29 -5.58 -16.37
C SER A 54 -8.20 -4.51 -15.29
N ALA A 55 -7.47 -4.81 -14.21
CA ALA A 55 -7.19 -3.83 -13.16
C ALA A 55 -6.52 -2.58 -13.75
N SER A 56 -7.08 -1.41 -13.48
CA SER A 56 -6.55 -0.12 -13.89
C SER A 56 -5.30 0.24 -13.08
N LYS A 57 -5.26 -0.19 -11.83
CA LYS A 57 -4.09 -0.04 -10.95
C LYS A 57 -3.95 -1.24 -10.04
N VAL A 58 -2.72 -1.71 -9.85
CA VAL A 58 -2.38 -2.73 -8.86
C VAL A 58 -1.37 -2.12 -7.88
N SER A 59 -1.68 -2.19 -6.59
CA SER A 59 -0.81 -1.80 -5.48
C SER A 59 -0.52 -3.03 -4.62
N LYS A 60 0.74 -3.26 -4.26
CA LYS A 60 1.17 -4.43 -3.48
C LYS A 60 1.73 -3.98 -2.13
N ALA A 61 1.71 -4.89 -1.16
CA ALA A 61 2.20 -4.65 0.20
C ALA A 61 1.58 -3.40 0.83
N ILE A 62 0.27 -3.23 0.67
CA ILE A 62 -0.53 -2.17 1.31
C ILE A 62 -1.56 -2.80 2.23
N GLN A 63 -2.09 -2.04 3.19
CA GLN A 63 -3.15 -2.52 4.08
C GLN A 63 -4.48 -2.66 3.35
N ALA A 64 -5.35 -3.56 3.81
CA ALA A 64 -6.75 -3.58 3.38
C ALA A 64 -7.42 -2.22 3.65
N ALA A 65 -7.15 -1.62 4.80
CA ALA A 65 -7.60 -0.27 5.15
C ALA A 65 -7.14 0.78 4.14
N GLU A 66 -5.89 0.69 3.65
CA GLU A 66 -5.41 1.60 2.61
C GLU A 66 -6.07 1.35 1.24
N CYS A 67 -6.56 0.13 0.98
CA CYS A 67 -7.29 -0.22 -0.23
C CYS A 67 -8.74 0.29 -0.17
N SER A 68 -9.39 0.19 0.99
CA SER A 68 -10.78 0.60 1.18
C SER A 68 -10.95 2.11 1.34
N HIS A 69 -9.98 2.83 1.90
CA HIS A 69 -10.12 4.28 2.18
C HIS A 69 -9.75 5.18 1.00
N ASN A 70 -9.06 4.65 -0.01
CA ASN A 70 -8.44 5.45 -1.05
C ASN A 70 -8.73 4.90 -2.43
N THR A 71 -9.16 5.78 -3.34
CA THR A 71 -9.14 5.42 -4.76
C THR A 71 -7.70 5.41 -5.28
N ARG A 72 -7.43 4.49 -6.21
CA ARG A 72 -6.12 4.28 -6.83
C ARG A 72 -6.10 4.66 -8.31
N THR A 73 -7.27 4.95 -8.87
CA THR A 73 -7.51 5.29 -10.27
C THR A 73 -8.68 6.26 -10.36
N SER A 74 -8.68 7.10 -11.40
CA SER A 74 -9.83 7.98 -11.68
C SER A 74 -11.06 7.15 -12.05
N GLY A 75 -12.21 7.50 -11.48
CA GLY A 75 -13.46 6.77 -11.72
C GLY A 75 -13.43 5.33 -11.21
N GLN A 76 -12.72 5.07 -10.11
CA GLN A 76 -12.74 3.77 -9.45
C GLN A 76 -14.17 3.42 -9.05
N THR A 77 -14.59 2.21 -9.38
CA THR A 77 -15.93 1.69 -9.08
C THR A 77 -15.86 0.63 -8.00
N PHE A 78 -14.85 -0.24 -8.07
CA PHE A 78 -14.55 -1.23 -7.05
C PHE A 78 -13.06 -1.53 -6.98
N ALA A 79 -12.64 -2.15 -5.88
CA ALA A 79 -11.31 -2.69 -5.71
C ALA A 79 -11.39 -4.10 -5.09
N VAL A 80 -10.47 -4.97 -5.49
CA VAL A 80 -10.31 -6.30 -4.90
C VAL A 80 -8.98 -6.36 -4.18
N PHE A 81 -9.05 -6.63 -2.89
CA PHE A 81 -7.90 -6.88 -2.03
C PHE A 81 -7.74 -8.38 -1.81
N VAL A 82 -6.51 -8.88 -1.95
CA VAL A 82 -6.15 -10.25 -1.58
C VAL A 82 -5.02 -10.18 -0.57
N THR A 83 -5.25 -10.79 0.59
CA THR A 83 -4.32 -10.83 1.71
C THR A 83 -3.03 -11.57 1.32
N ASP A 84 -1.91 -11.06 1.82
CA ASP A 84 -0.60 -11.68 1.70
C ASP A 84 -0.08 -12.02 3.09
N HIS A 85 -0.25 -13.29 3.47
CA HIS A 85 0.02 -13.79 4.82
C HIS A 85 1.47 -13.67 5.28
N GLN A 86 2.40 -13.32 4.39
CA GLN A 86 3.77 -13.02 4.82
C GLN A 86 3.83 -11.82 5.78
N TYR A 87 2.79 -10.99 5.81
CA TYR A 87 2.68 -9.79 6.64
C TYR A 87 1.73 -9.92 7.83
N ASP A 88 1.26 -11.13 8.17
CA ASP A 88 0.30 -11.32 9.27
C ASP A 88 0.84 -10.88 10.64
N SER A 89 2.17 -10.86 10.79
CA SER A 89 2.84 -10.36 12.00
C SER A 89 3.13 -8.86 11.99
N SER A 90 2.89 -8.16 10.87
CA SER A 90 3.14 -6.73 10.75
C SER A 90 2.10 -5.92 11.52
N HIS A 91 2.52 -4.83 12.13
CA HIS A 91 1.59 -3.84 12.64
C HIS A 91 0.78 -3.25 11.48
N GLY A 92 -0.54 -3.18 11.65
CA GLY A 92 -1.45 -2.70 10.60
C GLY A 92 -1.96 -3.76 9.62
N ALA A 93 -1.65 -5.05 9.84
CA ALA A 93 -2.27 -6.14 9.09
C ALA A 93 -3.82 -6.04 9.09
N PRO A 94 -4.49 -6.54 8.02
CA PRO A 94 -3.93 -7.32 6.91
C PRO A 94 -3.27 -6.46 5.82
N TYR A 95 -2.14 -6.94 5.29
CA TYR A 95 -1.48 -6.40 4.09
C TYR A 95 -1.67 -7.35 2.91
N GLY A 96 -1.59 -6.81 1.70
CA GLY A 96 -1.84 -7.60 0.50
C GLY A 96 -1.71 -6.84 -0.80
N THR A 97 -2.36 -7.40 -1.82
CA THR A 97 -2.46 -6.80 -3.15
C THR A 97 -3.86 -6.21 -3.34
N CYS A 98 -3.91 -4.92 -3.67
CA CYS A 98 -5.14 -4.21 -4.02
C CYS A 98 -5.15 -3.93 -5.52
N SER A 99 -6.15 -4.47 -6.21
CA SER A 99 -6.41 -4.25 -7.63
C SER A 99 -7.63 -3.34 -7.76
N ALA A 100 -7.45 -2.16 -8.34
CA ALA A 100 -8.50 -1.17 -8.56
C ALA A 100 -9.02 -1.21 -9.99
N TYR A 101 -10.33 -1.03 -10.14
CA TYR A 101 -11.04 -1.13 -11.40
C TYR A 101 -11.92 0.10 -11.62
N SER A 102 -12.06 0.51 -12.89
CA SER A 102 -12.93 1.61 -13.31
C SER A 102 -14.06 1.15 -14.26
N CYS A 103 -14.29 -0.16 -14.36
CA CYS A 103 -15.37 -0.73 -15.18
C CYS A 103 -16.63 -1.03 -14.35
N ALA A 104 -17.66 -1.58 -15.00
CA ALA A 104 -18.88 -1.98 -14.33
C ALA A 104 -18.60 -2.91 -13.14
N VAL A 105 -19.21 -2.56 -12.01
CA VAL A 105 -19.12 -3.32 -10.76
C VAL A 105 -19.67 -4.74 -10.98
N PRO A 106 -18.99 -5.78 -10.45
CA PRO A 106 -19.51 -7.14 -10.47
C PRO A 106 -20.87 -7.21 -9.77
N THR A 107 -21.84 -7.84 -10.41
CA THR A 107 -23.13 -8.13 -9.76
C THR A 107 -22.95 -9.14 -8.63
N SER A 108 -23.90 -9.20 -7.68
CA SER A 108 -23.86 -10.22 -6.63
C SER A 108 -23.81 -11.65 -7.17
N ALA A 109 -24.34 -11.90 -8.37
CA ALA A 109 -24.26 -13.21 -9.04
C ALA A 109 -22.89 -13.51 -9.66
N GLU A 110 -22.04 -12.50 -9.86
CA GLU A 110 -20.66 -12.62 -10.36
C GLU A 110 -19.63 -12.68 -9.22
N MET A 111 -20.03 -12.38 -7.99
CA MET A 111 -19.26 -12.55 -6.76
C MET A 111 -19.24 -14.02 -6.33
N THR A 112 -18.66 -14.89 -7.15
CA THR A 112 -18.74 -16.35 -6.99
C THR A 112 -17.50 -16.99 -6.36
N ASP A 113 -16.38 -16.29 -6.32
CA ASP A 113 -15.10 -16.85 -5.90
C ASP A 113 -14.96 -16.68 -4.38
N SER A 114 -15.50 -17.64 -3.63
CA SER A 114 -15.34 -17.72 -2.18
C SER A 114 -13.86 -17.91 -1.82
N ASN A 115 -13.28 -16.92 -1.16
CA ASN A 115 -11.89 -16.88 -0.75
C ASN A 115 -11.76 -16.02 0.51
N GLU A 116 -11.40 -16.64 1.65
CA GLU A 116 -11.28 -15.96 2.95
C GLU A 116 -10.25 -14.83 2.96
N ASP A 117 -9.26 -14.89 2.06
CA ASP A 117 -8.20 -13.90 1.92
C ASP A 117 -8.63 -12.71 1.05
N CYS A 118 -9.77 -12.83 0.37
CA CYS A 118 -10.30 -11.82 -0.54
C CYS A 118 -11.25 -10.85 0.17
N TRP A 119 -11.14 -9.58 -0.19
CA TRP A 119 -12.06 -8.53 0.24
C TRP A 119 -12.33 -7.58 -0.91
N THR A 120 -13.59 -7.47 -1.32
CA THR A 120 -14.01 -6.55 -2.37
C THR A 120 -14.64 -5.31 -1.77
N PHE A 121 -14.20 -4.14 -2.21
CA PHE A 121 -14.67 -2.82 -1.77
C PHE A 121 -15.37 -2.11 -2.92
N PHE A 122 -16.48 -1.44 -2.63
CA PHE A 122 -17.35 -0.83 -3.64
C PHE A 122 -17.60 0.64 -3.32
N TRP A 123 -17.55 1.48 -4.34
CA TRP A 123 -17.86 2.91 -4.23
C TRP A 123 -19.31 3.24 -4.60
N ASP A 124 -20.09 2.27 -5.08
CA ASP A 124 -21.48 2.44 -5.51
C ASP A 124 -22.52 1.84 -4.54
N GLY A 125 -22.08 1.23 -3.43
CA GLY A 125 -22.99 0.61 -2.47
C GLY A 125 -23.38 -0.85 -2.78
N SER A 126 -22.76 -1.51 -3.76
CA SER A 126 -23.12 -2.88 -4.18
C SER A 126 -22.66 -4.01 -3.23
N GLY A 127 -21.92 -3.69 -2.18
CA GLY A 127 -21.40 -4.67 -1.22
C GLY A 127 -22.47 -5.28 -0.30
N GLU A 128 -22.13 -6.40 0.34
CA GLU A 128 -23.01 -7.09 1.30
C GLU A 128 -23.06 -6.40 2.67
N SER A 129 -22.11 -5.53 2.96
CA SER A 129 -22.01 -4.77 4.21
C SER A 129 -21.71 -3.31 3.94
N ASP A 130 -22.35 -2.41 4.68
CA ASP A 130 -22.13 -0.97 4.57
C ASP A 130 -20.76 -0.56 5.13
N GLY A 131 -20.20 0.52 4.58
CA GLY A 131 -18.93 1.11 4.97
C GLY A 131 -17.69 0.44 4.36
N ASP A 132 -16.52 0.97 4.70
CA ASP A 132 -15.22 0.53 4.17
C ASP A 132 -14.83 -0.89 4.63
N GLY A 133 -15.35 -1.31 5.78
CA GLY A 133 -15.17 -2.65 6.37
C GLY A 133 -13.81 -2.93 7.02
N ALA A 134 -12.72 -2.31 6.57
CA ALA A 134 -11.36 -2.62 6.98
C ALA A 134 -10.88 -1.81 8.20
N GLY A 135 -11.64 -0.79 8.62
CA GLY A 135 -11.30 0.07 9.74
C GLY A 135 -10.16 1.04 9.43
N CYS A 136 -9.64 1.73 10.44
CA CYS A 136 -8.63 2.77 10.26
C CYS A 136 -7.37 2.25 9.54
N ILE A 137 -6.72 3.12 8.76
CA ILE A 137 -5.34 2.88 8.31
C ILE A 137 -4.45 2.90 9.56
N ARG A 138 -3.54 1.95 9.69
CA ARG A 138 -2.66 1.83 10.85
C ARG A 138 -1.22 2.16 10.51
N SER A 139 -0.51 2.65 11.51
CA SER A 139 0.94 2.80 11.47
C SER A 139 1.59 1.42 11.32
N PRO A 140 2.55 1.25 10.38
CA PRO A 140 3.31 0.00 10.25
C PRO A 140 4.30 -0.22 11.40
N ASP A 141 4.54 0.79 12.25
CA ASP A 141 5.55 0.73 13.32
C ASP A 141 4.95 0.22 14.64
N ASP A 142 3.70 0.59 14.94
CA ASP A 142 3.07 0.33 16.25
C ASP A 142 1.57 -0.02 16.17
N GLY A 143 0.96 0.05 14.99
CA GLY A 143 -0.45 -0.30 14.77
C GLY A 143 -1.43 0.80 15.19
N THR A 144 -0.94 1.97 15.59
CA THR A 144 -1.77 3.12 15.96
C THR A 144 -2.63 3.55 14.77
N CYS A 145 -3.93 3.78 15.01
CA CYS A 145 -4.84 4.30 13.98
C CYS A 145 -4.39 5.68 13.50
N GLY A 146 -4.60 5.93 12.21
CA GLY A 146 -4.44 7.23 11.58
C GLY A 146 -5.03 7.19 10.19
N CYS A 147 -4.47 8.00 9.30
CA CYS A 147 -4.91 8.10 7.92
C CYS A 147 -3.75 8.31 6.96
N GLU A 148 -4.00 8.30 5.66
CA GLU A 148 -3.07 8.85 4.67
C GLU A 148 -3.58 10.22 4.18
N ASN A 149 -2.67 11.16 3.91
CA ASN A 149 -2.95 12.36 3.12
C ASN A 149 -3.00 12.01 1.62
N SER A 150 -3.43 12.97 0.77
CA SER A 150 -3.54 12.76 -0.68
C SER A 150 -2.22 12.40 -1.40
N ASP A 151 -1.08 12.66 -0.77
CA ASP A 151 0.26 12.28 -1.22
C ASP A 151 0.69 10.88 -0.73
N GLY A 152 -0.15 10.22 0.09
CA GLY A 152 0.13 8.92 0.68
C GLY A 152 0.96 8.97 1.96
N THR A 153 1.21 10.14 2.55
CA THR A 153 1.88 10.24 3.85
C THR A 153 0.93 9.86 4.97
N PHE A 154 1.35 8.91 5.83
CA PHE A 154 0.59 8.51 6.99
C PHE A 154 0.58 9.60 8.07
N VAL A 155 -0.59 9.88 8.64
CA VAL A 155 -0.86 10.84 9.71
C VAL A 155 -1.37 10.07 10.94
N PRO A 156 -0.53 9.83 11.96
CA PRO A 156 -0.94 9.16 13.19
C PRO A 156 -2.05 9.93 13.91
N GLY A 157 -3.05 9.22 14.44
CA GLY A 157 -4.14 9.82 15.21
C GLY A 157 -5.13 10.68 14.41
N GLY A 158 -5.02 10.71 13.08
CA GLY A 158 -6.00 11.36 12.22
C GLY A 158 -7.34 10.64 12.26
N SER A 159 -8.44 11.39 12.39
CA SER A 159 -9.82 10.89 12.32
C SER A 159 -10.62 11.42 11.13
N ASP A 160 -10.21 12.57 10.56
CA ASP A 160 -10.91 13.29 9.48
C ASP A 160 -10.02 13.34 8.24
N CYS A 161 -10.08 12.29 7.43
CA CYS A 161 -9.21 12.13 6.29
C CYS A 161 -10.07 12.04 5.04
N THR A 162 -10.64 13.20 4.73
CA THR A 162 -11.46 13.54 3.57
C THR A 162 -10.78 14.67 2.79
#